data_AF-A0A2V8PED8-F1
#
_entry.id   AF-A0A2V8PED8-F1
#
_cell.length_a   1.000
_cell.length_b   1.000
_cell.length_c   1.000
_cell.angle_alpha   90.00
_cell.angle_beta   90.00
_cell.angle_gamma   90.00
#
_symmetry.space_group_name_H-M   'P 1'
#
loop_
_entity.id
_entity.type
_entity.pdbx_description
1 polymer ?
#
loop_
_entity_poly.entity_id
_entity_poly.type
_entity_poly.pdbx_seq_one_letter_code
_entity_poly.pdbx_strand_id
1 'polypeptide(L)'
;MNKMISHSPESITLTIALCLACSGPLSFAQSPAREKPTLKDFGSSLKRLKWDPTKKAAVETKSNEDKANDSNQEDVVRVETSLVVSDVLVLDGHGRSVQGLKRDDFLVIEDAKPQTVGMFSLGDDATVPRSIVLIIDYSSSQFPFINTSIAAAKMLVDKIAPIDRMAIVTDDVELLQDFTNDKKNLKDKLESLRKRSSSWDAPNSSPRQHFGRSAQYSALLATLREMFDEEDQRPIIIFQTDGDEAALLRNPITVRQVPPNLPEDLRKEAERALSNWQKDQRNKPREFSLNDVYRAVETSRAIIYTVIPGFQLLGLSLEEQIAKMKAEQERTLQSWNARLPDHFRTDVLKREQDRWARTPPEARRYEVGEEIKVQASLAVVATISGGWTAFLEEPSQADEIYSRIFSDINRRYVVGYYPTNKEHNGKRRKISIEVRGHPEYLVMGRKSYYAPAEQ
;
A
#
# COMPACT_ATOMS: atom_id res chain seq x y z
N MET A 1 -9.07 -59.13 75.65
CA MET A 1 -10.38 -58.71 75.09
C MET A 1 -10.12 -57.78 73.92
N ASN A 2 -10.77 -58.09 72.80
CA ASN A 2 -10.70 -57.50 71.46
C ASN A 2 -10.55 -55.97 71.36
N LYS A 3 -9.69 -55.51 70.43
CA LYS A 3 -10.15 -54.94 69.15
C LYS A 3 -9.00 -54.78 68.15
N MET A 4 -9.19 -55.43 67.00
CA MET A 4 -8.47 -55.22 65.74
C MET A 4 -8.77 -53.82 65.21
N ILE A 5 -7.73 -53.11 64.73
CA ILE A 5 -7.85 -52.08 63.71
C ILE A 5 -6.73 -52.30 62.69
N SER A 6 -7.12 -52.71 61.50
CA SER A 6 -6.31 -52.89 60.30
C SER A 6 -6.06 -51.54 59.62
N HIS A 7 -4.81 -51.17 59.32
CA HIS A 7 -4.49 -50.20 58.27
C HIS A 7 -3.34 -50.76 57.41
N SER A 8 -3.62 -50.89 56.11
CA SER A 8 -2.72 -51.28 55.04
C SER A 8 -1.73 -50.15 54.70
N PRO A 9 -0.54 -50.48 54.15
CA PRO A 9 0.44 -49.48 53.72
C PRO A 9 0.07 -48.88 52.36
N GLU A 10 0.04 -47.54 52.27
CA GLU A 10 -0.08 -46.82 51.00
C GLU A 10 1.25 -46.83 50.24
N SER A 11 1.23 -47.39 49.03
CA SER A 11 2.31 -47.36 48.07
C SER A 11 2.43 -45.96 47.45
N ILE A 12 3.49 -45.23 47.81
CA ILE A 12 3.87 -43.98 47.14
C ILE A 12 4.39 -44.36 45.73
N THR A 13 3.55 -44.13 44.74
CA THR A 13 3.91 -44.29 43.32
C THR A 13 4.56 -42.99 42.87
N LEU A 14 5.88 -42.98 42.73
CA LEU A 14 6.66 -41.85 42.23
C LEU A 14 6.45 -41.72 40.71
N THR A 15 5.49 -40.91 40.28
CA THR A 15 5.33 -40.56 38.86
C THR A 15 6.43 -39.57 38.49
N ILE A 16 7.49 -40.07 37.87
CA ILE A 16 8.51 -39.26 37.21
C ILE A 16 7.86 -38.61 35.98
N ALA A 17 7.43 -37.36 36.12
CA ALA A 17 7.05 -36.53 34.97
C ALA A 17 8.34 -36.15 34.22
N LEU A 18 8.61 -36.88 33.14
CA LEU A 18 9.70 -36.59 32.21
C LEU A 18 9.39 -35.28 31.48
N CYS A 19 9.78 -34.14 32.05
CA CYS A 19 9.83 -32.86 31.34
C CYS A 19 10.94 -32.91 30.29
N LEU A 20 10.59 -33.34 29.08
CA LEU A 20 11.41 -33.11 27.88
C LEU A 20 11.35 -31.61 27.56
N ALA A 21 12.30 -30.87 28.12
CA ALA A 21 12.65 -29.55 27.65
C ALA A 21 13.33 -29.69 26.28
N CYS A 22 12.54 -29.66 25.21
CA CYS A 22 13.05 -29.47 23.86
C CYS A 22 13.38 -27.99 23.65
N SER A 23 14.51 -27.55 24.22
CA SER A 23 15.21 -26.34 23.78
C SER A 23 16.06 -26.65 22.55
N GLY A 24 15.40 -27.01 21.45
CA GLY A 24 16.03 -27.02 20.13
C GLY A 24 15.92 -25.64 19.50
N PRO A 25 16.97 -25.08 18.87
CA PRO A 25 16.79 -23.95 17.98
C PRO A 25 15.81 -24.38 16.88
N LEU A 26 14.78 -23.58 16.65
CA LEU A 26 13.96 -23.68 15.44
C LEU A 26 14.88 -23.39 14.25
N SER A 27 15.54 -24.44 13.73
CA SER A 27 16.16 -24.40 12.42
C SER A 27 15.03 -24.32 11.40
N PHE A 28 14.71 -23.11 10.95
CA PHE A 28 14.02 -22.93 9.67
C PHE A 28 14.97 -23.46 8.59
N ALA A 29 14.75 -24.70 8.17
CA ALA A 29 15.39 -25.20 6.96
C ALA A 29 15.03 -24.20 5.84
N GLN A 30 16.04 -23.65 5.17
CA GLN A 30 15.85 -22.87 3.95
C GLN A 30 15.21 -23.81 2.92
N SER A 31 13.88 -23.77 2.81
CA SER A 31 13.19 -24.37 1.68
C SER A 31 13.77 -23.72 0.41
N PRO A 32 14.17 -24.51 -0.60
CA PRO A 32 14.56 -23.94 -1.89
C PRO A 32 13.43 -23.03 -2.37
N ALA A 33 13.78 -21.89 -2.97
CA ALA A 33 12.83 -20.88 -3.45
C ALA A 33 11.76 -21.57 -4.30
N ARG A 34 10.58 -21.78 -3.72
CA ARG A 34 9.45 -22.40 -4.40
C ARG A 34 9.03 -21.46 -5.54
N GLU A 35 8.96 -22.00 -6.75
CA GLU A 35 8.30 -21.30 -7.86
C GLU A 35 6.81 -21.19 -7.54
N LYS A 36 6.36 -19.95 -7.30
CA LYS A 36 4.94 -19.65 -7.12
C LYS A 36 4.20 -19.99 -8.42
N PRO A 37 2.99 -20.58 -8.37
CA PRO A 37 2.18 -20.73 -9.56
C PRO A 37 2.01 -19.37 -10.24
N THR A 38 2.35 -19.27 -11.53
CA THR A 38 2.24 -18.02 -12.28
C THR A 38 0.80 -17.51 -12.23
N LEU A 39 0.62 -16.26 -11.83
CA LEU A 39 -0.72 -15.66 -11.75
C LEU A 39 -1.21 -15.33 -13.18
N LYS A 40 -2.13 -16.15 -13.72
CA LYS A 40 -2.56 -16.06 -15.12
C LYS A 40 -3.57 -14.93 -15.42
N ASP A 41 -4.38 -14.53 -14.43
CA ASP A 41 -5.41 -13.49 -14.57
C ASP A 41 -5.36 -12.54 -13.36
N PHE A 42 -4.31 -11.73 -13.29
CA PHE A 42 -4.21 -10.68 -12.27
C PHE A 42 -5.39 -9.70 -12.37
N GLY A 43 -5.96 -9.34 -11.22
CA GLY A 43 -7.15 -8.50 -11.13
C GLY A 43 -8.47 -9.27 -11.22
N SER A 44 -8.42 -10.60 -11.31
CA SER A 44 -9.63 -11.44 -11.33
C SER A 44 -10.51 -11.25 -10.09
N SER A 45 -9.92 -10.92 -8.93
CA SER A 45 -10.66 -10.69 -7.69
C SER A 45 -11.54 -9.45 -7.74
N LEU A 46 -11.15 -8.44 -8.54
CA LEU A 46 -11.95 -7.22 -8.72
C LEU A 46 -13.22 -7.49 -9.52
N LYS A 47 -13.20 -8.45 -10.45
CA LYS A 47 -14.37 -8.83 -11.27
C LYS A 47 -15.50 -9.41 -10.41
N ARG A 48 -15.15 -10.07 -9.30
CA ARG A 48 -16.07 -10.68 -8.34
C ARG A 48 -16.51 -9.74 -7.23
N LEU A 49 -15.93 -8.54 -7.15
CA LEU A 49 -16.24 -7.58 -6.11
C LEU A 49 -17.51 -6.80 -6.48
N LYS A 50 -18.49 -6.78 -5.58
CA LYS A 50 -19.77 -6.09 -5.75
C LYS A 50 -20.14 -5.30 -4.52
N TRP A 51 -20.71 -4.11 -4.72
CA TRP A 51 -21.21 -3.32 -3.60
C TRP A 51 -22.40 -3.98 -2.91
N ASP A 52 -22.31 -4.16 -1.59
CA ASP A 52 -23.44 -4.54 -0.72
C ASP A 52 -23.95 -3.30 0.04
N PRO A 53 -25.17 -2.79 -0.27
CA PRO A 53 -25.72 -1.61 0.38
C PRO A 53 -26.04 -1.82 1.86
N THR A 54 -26.31 -3.05 2.29
CA THR A 54 -26.62 -3.39 3.68
C THR A 54 -25.35 -3.36 4.52
N LYS A 55 -24.28 -3.98 4.02
CA LYS A 55 -22.98 -4.00 4.70
C LYS A 55 -22.19 -2.70 4.51
N LYS A 56 -22.60 -1.85 3.57
CA LYS A 56 -21.89 -0.62 3.16
C LYS A 56 -20.42 -0.90 2.85
N ALA A 57 -20.17 -2.01 2.17
CA ALA A 57 -18.85 -2.49 1.82
C ALA A 57 -18.90 -3.27 0.51
N ALA A 58 -17.76 -3.36 -0.14
CA ALA A 58 -17.60 -4.22 -1.31
C ALA A 58 -17.38 -5.67 -0.84
N VAL A 59 -18.19 -6.59 -1.35
CA VAL A 59 -18.15 -8.02 -0.99
C VAL A 59 -17.86 -8.88 -2.21
N GLU A 60 -17.16 -9.98 -1.99
CA GLU A 60 -16.85 -10.92 -3.05
C GLU A 60 -18.05 -11.85 -3.30
N THR A 61 -18.46 -11.97 -4.56
CA THR A 61 -19.45 -12.96 -4.98
C THR A 61 -18.76 -14.31 -5.22
N LYS A 62 -19.20 -15.38 -4.56
CA LYS A 62 -18.67 -16.75 -4.74
C LYS A 62 -18.67 -17.15 -6.23
N SER A 63 -17.57 -17.73 -6.72
CA SER A 63 -17.52 -18.28 -8.08
C SER A 63 -18.29 -19.62 -8.18
N ASN A 64 -18.59 -20.08 -9.40
CA ASN A 64 -19.19 -21.40 -9.60
C ASN A 64 -18.23 -22.55 -9.26
N GLU A 65 -16.92 -22.34 -9.33
CA GLU A 65 -15.90 -23.32 -8.91
C GLU A 65 -15.80 -23.40 -7.38
N ASP A 66 -15.91 -22.26 -6.66
CA ASP A 66 -15.94 -22.25 -5.19
C ASP A 66 -17.15 -22.99 -4.63
N LYS A 67 -18.29 -22.98 -5.34
CA LYS A 67 -19.48 -23.76 -4.99
C LYS A 67 -19.31 -25.26 -5.22
N ALA A 68 -18.43 -25.68 -6.14
CA ALA A 68 -18.15 -27.07 -6.45
C ALA A 68 -17.01 -27.66 -5.58
N ASN A 69 -16.10 -26.81 -5.09
CA ASN A 69 -15.04 -27.21 -4.15
C ASN A 69 -15.51 -27.28 -2.69
N ASP A 70 -16.59 -26.56 -2.32
CA ASP A 70 -17.24 -26.64 -1.00
C ASP A 70 -17.77 -28.05 -0.67
N SER A 71 -18.00 -28.91 -1.68
CA SER A 71 -18.48 -30.29 -1.48
C SER A 71 -17.38 -31.33 -1.27
N ASN A 72 -16.09 -30.95 -1.29
CA ASN A 72 -14.97 -31.90 -1.27
C ASN A 72 -13.79 -31.54 -0.33
N GLN A 73 -13.96 -30.59 0.61
CA GLN A 73 -12.95 -30.37 1.65
C GLN A 73 -13.23 -31.27 2.85
N GLU A 74 -12.47 -32.35 2.99
CA GLU A 74 -12.28 -33.03 4.27
C GLU A 74 -11.74 -32.02 5.30
N ASP A 75 -12.30 -32.06 6.52
CA ASP A 75 -11.97 -31.20 7.66
C ASP A 75 -10.48 -31.29 8.04
N VAL A 76 -9.65 -30.47 7.39
CA VAL A 76 -8.33 -30.15 7.91
C VAL A 76 -8.51 -29.16 9.05
N VAL A 77 -8.40 -29.66 10.29
CA VAL A 77 -8.32 -28.82 11.49
C VAL A 77 -7.02 -27.99 11.39
N ARG A 78 -7.13 -26.78 10.85
CA ARG A 78 -6.06 -25.77 10.95
C ARG A 78 -6.07 -25.23 12.37
N VAL A 79 -5.06 -25.60 13.16
CA VAL A 79 -4.75 -24.92 14.41
C VAL A 79 -4.15 -23.55 14.04
N GLU A 80 -5.01 -22.56 13.82
CA GLU A 80 -4.57 -21.16 13.70
C GLU A 80 -3.98 -20.74 15.03
N THR A 81 -2.65 -20.70 15.12
CA THR A 81 -1.99 -20.06 16.25
C THR A 81 -2.30 -18.57 16.19
N SER A 82 -2.98 -18.04 17.22
CA SER A 82 -3.36 -16.63 17.33
C SER A 82 -2.15 -15.71 17.61
N LEU A 83 -1.03 -15.90 16.93
CA LEU A 83 0.13 -15.03 17.05
C LEU A 83 -0.14 -13.76 16.25
N VAL A 84 -0.25 -12.63 16.93
CA VAL A 84 -0.27 -11.31 16.28
C VAL A 84 1.16 -10.87 16.08
N VAL A 85 1.53 -10.55 14.85
CA VAL A 85 2.88 -10.13 14.47
C VAL A 85 2.81 -8.69 13.95
N SER A 86 3.73 -7.85 14.40
CA SER A 86 3.85 -6.45 13.97
C SER A 86 5.29 -6.12 13.62
N ASP A 87 5.50 -5.68 12.38
CA ASP A 87 6.74 -5.05 11.94
C ASP A 87 6.76 -3.58 12.38
N VAL A 88 7.71 -3.20 13.22
CA VAL A 88 7.82 -1.83 13.76
C VAL A 88 9.17 -1.19 13.44
N LEU A 89 9.15 0.03 12.92
CA LEU A 89 10.32 0.87 12.78
C LEU A 89 10.33 1.87 13.93
N VAL A 90 11.44 1.93 14.67
CA VAL A 90 11.61 2.88 15.78
C VAL A 90 12.51 4.00 15.31
N LEU A 91 12.06 5.25 15.42
CA LEU A 91 12.79 6.45 15.05
C LEU A 91 13.09 7.32 16.27
N ASP A 92 14.26 7.95 16.30
CA ASP A 92 14.60 8.99 17.27
C ASP A 92 13.95 10.34 16.92
N GLY A 93 14.12 11.34 17.78
CA GLY A 93 13.61 12.70 17.53
C GLY A 93 14.17 13.40 16.28
N HIS A 94 15.21 12.85 15.65
CA HIS A 94 15.79 13.34 14.39
C HIS A 94 15.32 12.50 13.18
N GLY A 95 14.40 11.56 13.38
CA GLY A 95 13.90 10.67 12.33
C GLY A 95 14.86 9.56 11.93
N ARG A 96 15.93 9.32 12.70
CA ARG A 96 16.89 8.25 12.44
C ARG A 96 16.42 6.97 13.10
N SER A 97 16.56 5.84 12.41
CA SER A 97 16.21 4.54 12.97
C SER A 97 17.05 4.21 14.21
N VAL A 98 16.38 3.88 15.31
CA VAL A 98 17.02 3.36 16.52
C VAL A 98 17.28 1.86 16.31
N GLN A 99 18.49 1.42 16.64
CA GLN A 99 18.92 0.02 16.51
C GLN A 99 19.35 -0.53 17.87
N GLY A 100 19.48 -1.85 18.00
CA GLY A 100 19.97 -2.50 19.23
C GLY A 100 18.95 -2.65 20.37
N LEU A 101 17.70 -2.22 20.18
CA LEU A 101 16.59 -2.52 21.10
C LEU A 101 16.39 -4.03 21.25
N LYS A 102 16.04 -4.46 22.46
CA LYS A 102 15.79 -5.84 22.86
C LYS A 102 14.30 -6.07 23.06
N ARG A 103 13.90 -7.34 23.11
CA ARG A 103 12.53 -7.78 23.40
C ARG A 103 11.90 -7.03 24.58
N ASP A 104 12.62 -6.91 25.69
CA ASP A 104 12.10 -6.36 26.95
C ASP A 104 11.96 -4.83 26.95
N ASP A 105 12.49 -4.16 25.91
CA ASP A 105 12.34 -2.73 25.71
C ASP A 105 10.96 -2.39 25.13
N PHE A 106 10.23 -3.36 24.56
CA PHE A 106 8.93 -3.12 23.95
C PHE A 106 7.77 -3.31 24.93
N LEU A 107 6.89 -2.31 24.99
CA LEU A 107 5.60 -2.38 25.64
C LEU A 107 4.51 -2.56 24.57
N VAL A 108 3.79 -3.67 24.63
CA VAL A 108 2.67 -3.97 23.72
C VAL A 108 1.35 -3.88 24.48
N ILE A 109 0.39 -3.14 23.92
CA ILE A 109 -0.93 -2.93 24.51
C ILE A 109 -1.98 -3.24 23.44
N GLU A 110 -2.90 -4.16 23.74
CA GLU A 110 -4.08 -4.48 22.93
C GLU A 110 -5.33 -4.00 23.66
N ASP A 111 -6.12 -3.12 23.05
CA ASP A 111 -7.37 -2.60 23.62
C ASP A 111 -7.23 -2.19 25.11
N ALA A 112 -6.19 -1.39 25.38
CA ALA A 112 -5.78 -0.92 26.71
C ALA A 112 -5.31 -2.01 27.70
N LYS A 113 -5.11 -3.26 27.25
CA LYS A 113 -4.58 -4.36 28.06
C LYS A 113 -3.13 -4.68 27.66
N PRO A 114 -2.17 -4.64 28.59
CA PRO A 114 -0.79 -5.05 28.33
C PRO A 114 -0.71 -6.49 27.82
N GLN A 115 0.19 -6.73 26.86
CA GLN A 115 0.47 -8.03 26.27
C GLN A 115 1.94 -8.38 26.48
N THR A 116 2.21 -9.66 26.72
CA THR A 116 3.57 -10.17 26.81
C THR A 116 4.10 -10.41 25.41
N VAL A 117 5.21 -9.76 25.04
CA VAL A 117 5.93 -10.07 23.80
C VAL A 117 6.34 -11.54 23.86
N GLY A 118 5.80 -12.37 22.95
CA GLY A 118 6.06 -13.81 22.87
C GLY A 118 7.12 -14.16 21.83
N MET A 119 7.21 -13.37 20.76
CA MET A 119 8.16 -13.52 19.66
C MET A 119 8.86 -12.18 19.41
N PHE A 120 10.16 -12.22 19.16
CA PHE A 120 10.95 -11.05 18.82
C PHE A 120 12.05 -11.43 17.83
N SER A 121 12.20 -10.68 16.75
CA SER A 121 13.37 -10.75 15.88
C SER A 121 13.78 -9.38 15.37
N LEU A 122 15.06 -9.27 15.00
CA LEU A 122 15.60 -8.11 14.31
C LEU A 122 15.31 -8.28 12.82
N GLY A 123 14.83 -7.23 12.15
CA GLY A 123 14.52 -7.25 10.71
C GLY A 123 15.73 -7.04 9.80
N ASP A 124 16.93 -6.97 10.36
CA ASP A 124 18.20 -7.01 9.64
C ASP A 124 18.66 -8.46 9.36
N ASP A 125 17.83 -9.45 9.70
CA ASP A 125 18.06 -10.84 9.32
C ASP A 125 18.12 -10.97 7.80
N ALA A 126 19.35 -11.01 7.28
CA ALA A 126 19.67 -11.12 5.87
C ALA A 126 19.26 -12.47 5.26
N THR A 127 18.77 -13.41 6.06
CA THR A 127 18.32 -14.73 5.61
C THR A 127 16.84 -14.77 5.24
N VAL A 128 16.05 -13.75 5.60
CA VAL A 128 14.61 -13.70 5.31
C VAL A 128 14.35 -12.91 4.02
N PRO A 129 13.94 -13.58 2.91
CA PRO A 129 13.67 -12.91 1.64
C PRO A 129 12.52 -11.90 1.76
N ARG A 130 12.61 -10.84 0.97
CA ARG A 130 11.51 -9.87 0.80
C ARG A 130 10.73 -10.17 -0.47
N SER A 131 9.41 -10.20 -0.36
CA SER A 131 8.51 -10.20 -1.53
C SER A 131 8.03 -8.77 -1.78
N ILE A 132 8.57 -8.13 -2.83
CA ILE A 132 8.32 -6.71 -3.13
C ILE A 132 7.42 -6.59 -4.35
N VAL A 133 6.32 -5.84 -4.26
CA VAL A 133 5.51 -5.44 -5.42
C VAL A 133 5.71 -3.95 -5.66
N LEU A 134 6.23 -3.58 -6.82
CA LEU A 134 6.17 -2.21 -7.31
C LEU A 134 4.87 -2.03 -8.08
N ILE A 135 3.99 -1.16 -7.59
CA ILE A 135 2.86 -0.66 -8.37
C ILE A 135 3.31 0.68 -8.96
N ILE A 136 3.43 0.75 -10.29
CA ILE A 136 3.89 1.93 -11.01
C ILE A 136 2.76 2.54 -11.85
N ASP A 137 2.47 3.80 -11.58
CA ASP A 137 1.53 4.60 -12.34
C ASP A 137 2.17 5.08 -13.65
N TYR A 138 1.54 4.71 -14.78
CA TYR A 138 1.91 5.16 -16.12
C TYR A 138 0.70 5.77 -16.85
N SER A 139 -0.23 6.35 -16.11
CA SER A 139 -1.39 7.07 -16.63
C SER A 139 -1.04 8.39 -17.32
N SER A 140 -2.03 9.00 -17.98
CA SER A 140 -1.82 10.26 -18.69
C SER A 140 -1.54 11.44 -17.76
N SER A 141 -2.10 11.47 -16.54
CA SER A 141 -1.79 12.52 -15.55
C SER A 141 -0.31 12.50 -15.18
N GLN A 142 0.29 11.32 -15.17
CA GLN A 142 1.70 11.11 -14.88
C GLN A 142 2.64 11.34 -16.07
N PHE A 143 2.14 11.76 -17.23
CA PHE A 143 2.96 12.00 -18.42
C PHE A 143 4.23 12.83 -18.18
N PRO A 144 4.20 13.96 -17.43
CA PRO A 144 5.41 14.73 -17.10
C PRO A 144 6.45 13.95 -16.26
N PHE A 145 6.01 12.88 -15.59
CA PHE A 145 6.79 12.13 -14.61
C PHE A 145 7.19 10.72 -15.06
N ILE A 146 6.56 10.13 -16.08
CA ILE A 146 6.80 8.72 -16.46
C ILE A 146 8.28 8.38 -16.63
N ASN A 147 9.05 9.21 -17.33
CA ASN A 147 10.49 8.97 -17.52
C ASN A 147 11.26 8.97 -16.19
N THR A 148 10.96 9.94 -15.34
CA THR A 148 11.51 10.09 -13.99
C THR A 148 11.14 8.88 -13.13
N SER A 149 9.85 8.56 -13.07
CA SER A 149 9.25 7.41 -12.38
C SER A 149 9.88 6.07 -12.79
N ILE A 150 10.16 5.87 -14.08
CA ILE A 150 10.80 4.66 -14.59
C ILE A 150 12.30 4.62 -14.25
N ALA A 151 13.01 5.73 -14.39
CA ALA A 151 14.42 5.81 -14.00
C ALA A 151 14.59 5.54 -12.49
N ALA A 152 13.71 6.13 -11.69
CA ALA A 152 13.57 5.93 -10.25
C ALA A 152 13.34 4.44 -9.93
N ALA A 153 12.35 3.80 -10.57
CA ALA A 153 12.08 2.37 -10.41
C ALA A 153 13.27 1.47 -10.81
N LYS A 154 14.09 1.85 -11.80
CA LYS A 154 15.30 1.09 -12.14
C LYS A 154 16.37 1.18 -11.05
N MET A 155 16.51 2.34 -10.39
CA MET A 155 17.39 2.49 -9.22
C MET A 155 16.90 1.67 -8.03
N LEU A 156 15.58 1.59 -7.84
CA LEU A 156 14.97 0.68 -6.87
C LEU A 156 15.39 -0.78 -7.15
N VAL A 157 15.30 -1.24 -8.40
CA VAL A 157 15.70 -2.60 -8.81
C VAL A 157 17.18 -2.89 -8.49
N ASP A 158 18.07 -1.90 -8.64
CA ASP A 158 19.48 -2.06 -8.31
C ASP A 158 19.74 -2.38 -6.83
N LYS A 159 18.90 -1.85 -5.93
CA LYS A 159 19.04 -1.99 -4.48
C LYS A 159 18.43 -3.28 -3.91
N ILE A 160 17.70 -4.06 -4.73
CA ILE A 160 17.15 -5.37 -4.34
C ILE A 160 18.29 -6.33 -4.01
N ALA A 161 18.21 -7.07 -2.89
CA ALA A 161 19.21 -8.08 -2.53
C ALA A 161 19.01 -9.36 -3.35
N PRO A 162 20.05 -10.18 -3.58
CA PRO A 162 19.94 -11.40 -4.39
C PRO A 162 18.87 -12.41 -3.93
N ILE A 163 18.55 -12.40 -2.63
CA ILE A 163 17.56 -13.29 -2.00
C ILE A 163 16.13 -12.77 -2.15
N ASP A 164 15.93 -11.49 -2.46
CA ASP A 164 14.60 -10.91 -2.62
C ASP A 164 14.03 -11.21 -4.00
N ARG A 165 12.71 -11.06 -4.10
CA ARG A 165 11.99 -11.12 -5.36
C ARG A 165 11.11 -9.88 -5.52
N MET A 166 11.00 -9.39 -6.74
CA MET A 166 10.12 -8.29 -7.09
C MET A 166 9.16 -8.66 -8.21
N ALA A 167 7.91 -8.20 -8.07
CA ALA A 167 6.92 -8.14 -9.14
C ALA A 167 6.63 -6.68 -9.51
N ILE A 168 6.18 -6.45 -10.74
CA ILE A 168 5.80 -5.13 -11.25
C ILE A 168 4.35 -5.18 -11.71
N VAL A 169 3.53 -4.31 -11.13
CA VAL A 169 2.12 -4.10 -11.45
C VAL A 169 1.95 -2.68 -11.97
N THR A 170 1.10 -2.48 -12.97
CA THR A 170 0.75 -1.14 -13.47
C THR A 170 -0.57 -0.64 -12.89
N ASP A 171 -0.85 0.65 -13.03
CA ASP A 171 -2.17 1.24 -12.72
C ASP A 171 -3.32 0.77 -13.62
N ASP A 172 -3.07 -0.12 -14.59
CA ASP A 172 -4.12 -0.78 -15.39
C ASP A 172 -4.59 -2.10 -14.81
N VAL A 173 -4.13 -2.46 -13.60
CA VAL A 173 -4.31 -3.81 -13.05
C VAL A 173 -3.68 -4.85 -13.99
N GLU A 174 -2.50 -4.55 -14.51
CA GLU A 174 -1.68 -5.45 -15.34
C GLU A 174 -0.50 -5.96 -14.51
N LEU A 175 -0.31 -7.27 -14.43
CA LEU A 175 0.92 -7.86 -13.93
C LEU A 175 1.98 -7.85 -15.05
N LEU A 176 2.80 -6.82 -15.08
CA LEU A 176 3.83 -6.64 -16.10
C LEU A 176 4.98 -7.65 -15.95
N GLN A 177 5.28 -8.00 -14.71
CA GLN A 177 6.27 -9.00 -14.35
C GLN A 177 5.86 -9.66 -13.03
N ASP A 178 5.70 -10.99 -13.04
CA ASP A 178 5.54 -11.77 -11.80
C ASP A 178 6.86 -11.81 -11.00
N PHE A 179 6.82 -12.29 -9.77
CA PHE A 179 7.97 -12.31 -8.86
C PHE A 179 9.21 -12.96 -9.50
N THR A 180 10.29 -12.19 -9.55
CA THR A 180 11.60 -12.65 -10.01
C THR A 180 12.70 -11.92 -9.26
N ASN A 181 13.89 -12.52 -9.19
CA ASN A 181 15.12 -11.85 -8.74
C ASN A 181 16.00 -11.42 -9.93
N ASP A 182 15.56 -11.64 -11.18
CA ASP A 182 16.26 -11.19 -12.38
C ASP A 182 16.11 -9.67 -12.56
N LYS A 183 17.11 -8.94 -12.07
CA LYS A 183 17.20 -7.48 -12.19
C LYS A 183 17.18 -7.00 -13.64
N LYS A 184 17.76 -7.76 -14.58
CA LYS A 184 17.79 -7.37 -15.99
C LYS A 184 16.37 -7.43 -16.56
N ASN A 185 15.66 -8.52 -16.32
CA ASN A 185 14.27 -8.67 -16.75
C ASN A 185 13.37 -7.57 -16.16
N LEU A 186 13.48 -7.29 -14.86
CA LEU A 186 12.74 -6.19 -14.22
C LEU A 186 13.00 -4.84 -14.90
N LYS A 187 14.27 -4.50 -15.18
CA LYS A 187 14.65 -3.26 -15.87
C LYS A 187 14.15 -3.20 -17.31
N ASP A 188 14.18 -4.31 -18.03
CA ASP A 188 13.67 -4.41 -19.40
C ASP A 188 12.15 -4.21 -19.45
N LYS A 189 11.41 -4.73 -18.46
CA LYS A 189 9.97 -4.52 -18.30
C LYS A 189 9.64 -3.06 -18.00
N LEU A 190 10.37 -2.42 -17.08
CA LEU A 190 10.22 -0.98 -16.84
C LEU A 190 10.51 -0.15 -18.10
N GLU A 191 11.53 -0.53 -18.87
CA GLU A 191 11.84 0.13 -20.15
C GLU A 191 10.71 -0.03 -21.19
N SER A 192 9.99 -1.15 -21.17
CA SER A 192 8.84 -1.35 -22.06
C SER A 192 7.71 -0.35 -21.80
N LEU A 193 7.50 0.07 -20.55
CA LEU A 193 6.52 1.12 -20.20
C LEU A 193 6.93 2.47 -20.79
N ARG A 194 8.23 2.80 -20.73
CA ARG A 194 8.77 4.04 -21.31
C ARG A 194 8.49 4.09 -22.80
N LYS A 195 8.74 2.98 -23.51
CA LYS A 195 8.45 2.84 -24.94
C LYS A 195 6.96 2.97 -25.23
N ARG A 196 6.08 2.31 -24.47
CA ARG A 196 4.62 2.41 -24.59
C ARG A 196 4.15 3.88 -24.52
N SER A 197 4.64 4.63 -23.54
CA SER A 197 4.30 6.04 -23.36
C SER A 197 4.88 6.99 -24.43
N SER A 198 5.96 6.58 -25.10
CA SER A 198 6.65 7.38 -26.12
C SER A 198 6.10 7.16 -27.54
N SER A 199 5.38 6.06 -27.80
CA SER A 199 4.79 5.75 -29.12
C SER A 199 3.69 6.69 -29.58
N TRP A 200 3.39 7.74 -28.81
CA TRP A 200 2.47 8.83 -29.15
C TRP A 200 2.87 9.60 -30.43
N ASP A 201 4.13 9.53 -30.87
CA ASP A 201 4.65 10.24 -32.05
C ASP A 201 4.03 9.78 -33.40
N ALA A 202 3.12 8.81 -33.40
CA ALA A 202 2.40 8.38 -34.60
C ALA A 202 1.28 9.38 -35.01
N PRO A 203 1.23 9.86 -36.28
CA PRO A 203 0.34 10.95 -36.74
C PRO A 203 -1.17 10.78 -36.52
N ASN A 204 -1.65 9.57 -36.19
CA ASN A 204 -3.07 9.25 -35.98
C ASN A 204 -3.35 8.63 -34.61
N SER A 205 -2.43 8.80 -33.66
CA SER A 205 -2.48 8.11 -32.38
C SER A 205 -3.14 9.00 -31.31
N SER A 206 -4.18 8.49 -30.65
CA SER A 206 -4.80 9.23 -29.54
C SER A 206 -3.93 9.09 -28.28
N PRO A 207 -3.64 10.16 -27.52
CA PRO A 207 -2.91 10.06 -26.25
C PRO A 207 -3.48 8.96 -25.34
N ARG A 208 -4.81 8.84 -25.32
CA ARG A 208 -5.57 7.87 -24.53
C ARG A 208 -5.32 6.39 -24.86
N GLN A 209 -4.72 6.06 -26.01
CA GLN A 209 -4.38 4.68 -26.37
C GLN A 209 -3.04 4.21 -25.80
N HIS A 210 -2.21 5.13 -25.29
CA HIS A 210 -0.81 4.88 -24.92
C HIS A 210 -0.55 4.88 -23.41
N PHE A 211 -1.52 5.34 -22.63
CA PHE A 211 -1.43 5.49 -21.17
C PHE A 211 -2.40 4.56 -20.45
N GLY A 212 -2.06 4.28 -19.19
CA GLY A 212 -2.94 3.60 -18.25
C GLY A 212 -4.26 4.33 -18.01
N ARG A 213 -5.23 3.58 -17.48
CA ARG A 213 -6.59 4.01 -17.18
C ARG A 213 -6.72 4.70 -15.83
N SER A 214 -5.62 4.92 -15.09
CA SER A 214 -5.65 5.45 -13.73
C SER A 214 -6.52 4.58 -12.83
N ALA A 215 -6.15 3.31 -12.66
CA ALA A 215 -6.83 2.37 -11.76
C ALA A 215 -5.92 1.97 -10.58
N GLN A 216 -5.35 2.97 -9.91
CA GLN A 216 -4.26 2.78 -8.95
C GLN A 216 -4.70 2.09 -7.65
N TYR A 217 -5.84 2.48 -7.11
CA TYR A 217 -6.46 1.81 -5.94
C TYR A 217 -7.01 0.43 -6.32
N SER A 218 -7.49 0.26 -7.55
CA SER A 218 -7.85 -1.06 -8.10
C SER A 218 -6.64 -1.98 -8.17
N ALA A 219 -5.51 -1.50 -8.69
CA ALA A 219 -4.26 -2.24 -8.76
C ALA A 219 -3.76 -2.61 -7.36
N LEU A 220 -3.78 -1.66 -6.42
CA LEU A 220 -3.43 -1.92 -5.02
C LEU A 220 -4.34 -2.99 -4.40
N LEU A 221 -5.64 -2.89 -4.60
CA LEU A 221 -6.60 -3.86 -4.04
C LEU A 221 -6.39 -5.26 -4.63
N ALA A 222 -6.15 -5.36 -5.94
CA ALA A 222 -5.79 -6.63 -6.58
C ALA A 222 -4.46 -7.17 -6.03
N THR A 223 -3.43 -6.34 -5.88
CA THR A 223 -2.14 -6.74 -5.31
C THR A 223 -2.29 -7.32 -3.91
N LEU A 224 -3.03 -6.65 -3.02
CA LEU A 224 -3.26 -7.10 -1.65
C LEU A 224 -3.99 -8.44 -1.57
N ARG A 225 -4.83 -8.74 -2.58
CA ARG A 225 -5.68 -9.93 -2.61
C ARG A 225 -5.08 -11.13 -3.35
N GLU A 226 -4.20 -10.88 -4.32
CA GLU A 226 -3.78 -11.90 -5.29
C GLU A 226 -2.26 -12.15 -5.30
N MET A 227 -1.43 -11.19 -4.91
CA MET A 227 0.03 -11.33 -5.05
C MET A 227 0.68 -12.06 -3.88
N PHE A 228 0.15 -11.93 -2.68
CA PHE A 228 0.76 -12.49 -1.46
C PHE A 228 -0.03 -13.68 -0.93
N ASP A 229 0.67 -14.75 -0.53
CA ASP A 229 0.11 -15.89 0.20
C ASP A 229 0.79 -16.05 1.57
N GLU A 230 0.48 -17.10 2.32
CA GLU A 230 1.04 -17.34 3.67
C GLU A 230 2.56 -17.58 3.69
N GLU A 231 3.14 -18.05 2.58
CA GLU A 231 4.57 -18.35 2.47
C GLU A 231 5.41 -17.09 2.25
N ASP A 232 4.81 -16.03 1.71
CA ASP A 232 5.49 -14.74 1.56
C ASP A 232 5.93 -14.17 2.89
N GLN A 233 7.24 -13.99 3.01
CA GLN A 233 7.88 -13.29 4.09
C GLN A 233 8.08 -11.82 3.74
N ARG A 234 7.88 -10.95 4.72
CA ARG A 234 8.08 -9.49 4.60
C ARG A 234 7.46 -8.89 3.32
N PRO A 235 6.15 -9.08 3.10
CA PRO A 235 5.48 -8.53 1.92
C PRO A 235 5.55 -7.00 1.95
N ILE A 236 6.09 -6.41 0.89
CA ILE A 236 6.27 -4.97 0.74
C ILE A 236 5.60 -4.52 -0.55
N ILE A 237 4.86 -3.42 -0.48
CA ILE A 237 4.31 -2.75 -1.66
C ILE A 237 4.94 -1.36 -1.73
N ILE A 238 5.51 -1.03 -2.87
CA ILE A 238 5.90 0.34 -3.20
C ILE A 238 4.83 0.85 -4.17
N PHE A 239 3.95 1.71 -3.65
CA PHE A 239 2.80 2.23 -4.37
C PHE A 239 3.14 3.61 -4.92
N GLN A 240 3.55 3.66 -6.20
CA GLN A 240 4.00 4.88 -6.84
C GLN A 240 2.91 5.45 -7.74
N THR A 241 2.23 6.52 -7.32
CA THR A 241 1.03 7.06 -7.98
C THR A 241 0.68 8.49 -7.53
N ASP A 242 -0.11 9.20 -8.33
CA ASP A 242 -0.81 10.44 -7.95
C ASP A 242 -2.19 10.21 -7.30
N GLY A 243 -2.78 9.01 -7.41
CA GLY A 243 -4.00 8.60 -6.72
C GLY A 243 -5.30 9.16 -7.30
N ASP A 244 -5.31 9.65 -8.54
CA ASP A 244 -6.49 10.31 -9.13
C ASP A 244 -7.72 9.40 -9.30
N GLU A 245 -7.57 8.06 -9.25
CA GLU A 245 -8.72 7.13 -9.14
C GLU A 245 -9.60 7.40 -7.91
N ALA A 246 -9.12 8.12 -6.88
CA ALA A 246 -9.92 8.50 -5.72
C ALA A 246 -11.28 9.13 -6.09
N ALA A 247 -11.35 9.88 -7.20
CA ALA A 247 -12.57 10.49 -7.72
C ALA A 247 -13.55 9.49 -8.37
N LEU A 248 -13.07 8.30 -8.70
CA LEU A 248 -13.83 7.21 -9.33
C LEU A 248 -14.22 6.12 -8.33
N LEU A 249 -13.71 6.14 -7.10
CA LEU A 249 -14.13 5.20 -6.07
C LEU A 249 -15.59 5.41 -5.67
N ARG A 250 -16.21 4.37 -5.13
CA ARG A 250 -17.55 4.50 -4.54
C ARG A 250 -17.48 5.44 -3.34
N ASN A 251 -18.43 6.38 -3.26
CA ASN A 251 -18.45 7.45 -2.27
C ASN A 251 -17.10 8.20 -2.26
N PRO A 252 -16.75 8.85 -3.39
CA PRO A 252 -15.42 9.39 -3.57
C PRO A 252 -15.15 10.53 -2.57
N ILE A 253 -13.92 10.61 -2.11
CA ILE A 253 -13.48 11.68 -1.18
C ILE A 253 -13.38 13.04 -1.87
N THR A 254 -13.20 13.02 -3.20
CA THR A 254 -13.18 14.18 -4.08
C THR A 254 -14.35 14.09 -5.05
N VAL A 255 -15.10 15.16 -5.19
CA VAL A 255 -16.23 15.22 -6.12
C VAL A 255 -15.87 16.22 -7.19
N ARG A 256 -15.70 15.73 -8.43
CA ARG A 256 -15.44 16.60 -9.57
C ARG A 256 -16.67 17.46 -9.84
N GLN A 257 -16.61 18.72 -9.47
CA GLN A 257 -17.67 19.71 -9.68
C GLN A 257 -17.09 21.01 -10.23
N VAL A 258 -17.98 21.90 -10.69
CA VAL A 258 -17.57 23.23 -11.17
C VAL A 258 -17.10 24.05 -9.96
N PRO A 259 -15.88 24.63 -9.99
CA PRO A 259 -15.40 25.47 -8.90
C PRO A 259 -16.35 26.65 -8.62
N PRO A 260 -16.49 27.06 -7.35
CA PRO A 260 -17.40 28.14 -6.98
C PRO A 260 -16.98 29.49 -7.57
N ASN A 261 -17.95 30.35 -7.83
CA ASN A 261 -17.77 31.77 -8.18
C ASN A 261 -16.93 32.06 -9.44
N LEU A 262 -16.74 31.08 -10.32
CA LEU A 262 -16.04 31.31 -11.59
C LEU A 262 -16.74 32.38 -12.45
N PRO A 263 -15.99 33.25 -13.14
CA PRO A 263 -16.50 34.06 -14.22
C PRO A 263 -17.28 33.23 -15.25
N GLU A 264 -18.30 33.82 -15.87
CA GLU A 264 -19.28 33.11 -16.69
C GLU A 264 -18.68 32.25 -17.83
N ASP A 265 -17.64 32.76 -18.49
CA ASP A 265 -16.91 32.04 -19.52
C ASP A 265 -16.12 30.84 -18.96
N LEU A 266 -15.39 31.04 -17.86
CA LEU A 266 -14.65 29.95 -17.19
C LEU A 266 -15.59 28.90 -16.59
N ARG A 267 -16.75 29.33 -16.09
CA ARG A 267 -17.81 28.43 -15.61
C ARG A 267 -18.32 27.54 -16.73
N LYS A 268 -18.63 28.11 -17.91
CA LYS A 268 -19.04 27.34 -19.10
C LYS A 268 -17.97 26.35 -19.56
N GLU A 269 -16.70 26.76 -19.54
CA GLU A 269 -15.58 25.85 -19.84
C GLU A 269 -15.54 24.68 -18.86
N ALA A 270 -15.62 24.94 -17.55
CA ALA A 270 -15.63 23.93 -16.51
C ALA A 270 -16.85 23.00 -16.61
N GLU A 271 -18.04 23.52 -16.89
CA GLU A 271 -19.26 22.74 -17.12
C GLU A 271 -19.13 21.80 -18.32
N ARG A 272 -18.55 22.29 -19.41
CA ARG A 272 -18.28 21.47 -20.60
C ARG A 272 -17.26 20.37 -20.29
N ALA A 273 -16.18 20.71 -19.59
CA ALA A 273 -15.18 19.74 -19.17
C ALA A 273 -15.77 18.66 -18.26
N LEU A 274 -16.60 19.04 -17.29
CA LEU A 274 -17.30 18.13 -16.40
C LEU A 274 -18.28 17.23 -17.17
N SER A 275 -19.08 17.79 -18.08
CA SER A 275 -20.01 17.01 -18.91
C SER A 275 -19.29 15.99 -19.78
N ASN A 276 -18.15 16.37 -20.37
CA ASN A 276 -17.32 15.46 -21.16
C ASN A 276 -16.74 14.34 -20.28
N TRP A 277 -16.26 14.68 -19.08
CA TRP A 277 -15.73 13.71 -18.13
C TRP A 277 -16.80 12.71 -17.68
N GLN A 278 -18.01 13.17 -17.35
CA GLN A 278 -19.12 12.30 -16.92
C GLN A 278 -19.58 11.33 -18.03
N LYS A 279 -19.43 11.69 -19.30
CA LYS A 279 -19.80 10.85 -20.45
C LYS A 279 -18.76 9.77 -20.77
N ASP A 280 -17.51 9.92 -20.33
CA ASP A 280 -16.45 8.95 -20.59
C ASP A 280 -16.70 7.67 -19.78
N GLN A 281 -16.88 6.55 -20.48
CA GLN A 281 -17.19 5.25 -19.87
C GLN A 281 -16.08 4.74 -18.94
N ARG A 282 -14.84 5.25 -19.05
CA ARG A 282 -13.73 4.92 -18.15
C ARG A 282 -13.94 5.49 -16.74
N ASN A 283 -14.75 6.55 -16.63
CA ASN A 283 -15.05 7.23 -15.36
C ASN A 283 -16.25 6.61 -14.63
N LYS A 284 -16.61 5.36 -14.95
CA LYS A 284 -17.61 4.62 -14.18
C LYS A 284 -17.12 4.43 -12.74
N PRO A 285 -17.97 4.74 -11.75
CA PRO A 285 -17.65 4.49 -10.36
C PRO A 285 -17.27 3.03 -10.13
N ARG A 286 -16.26 2.81 -9.28
CA ARG A 286 -15.86 1.47 -8.86
C ARG A 286 -16.89 0.88 -7.91
N GLU A 287 -16.90 -0.45 -7.80
CA GLU A 287 -17.78 -1.19 -6.88
C GLU A 287 -17.36 -1.02 -5.41
N PHE A 288 -16.13 -0.56 -5.17
CA PHE A 288 -15.53 -0.42 -3.86
C PHE A 288 -15.16 1.04 -3.55
N SER A 289 -15.13 1.34 -2.26
CA SER A 289 -14.79 2.64 -1.69
C SER A 289 -13.35 2.66 -1.20
N LEU A 290 -12.87 3.86 -0.85
CA LEU A 290 -11.57 4.03 -0.20
C LEU A 290 -11.49 3.31 1.16
N ASN A 291 -12.62 3.20 1.88
CA ASN A 291 -12.67 2.44 3.13
C ASN A 291 -12.49 0.94 2.92
N ASP A 292 -12.93 0.40 1.78
CA ASP A 292 -12.69 -1.01 1.43
C ASP A 292 -11.20 -1.25 1.17
N VAL A 293 -10.53 -0.29 0.50
CA VAL A 293 -9.07 -0.31 0.34
C VAL A 293 -8.36 -0.25 1.69
N TYR A 294 -8.72 0.70 2.56
CA TYR A 294 -8.11 0.81 3.89
C TYR A 294 -8.29 -0.47 4.72
N ARG A 295 -9.48 -1.07 4.67
CA ARG A 295 -9.71 -2.36 5.31
C ARG A 295 -8.80 -3.44 4.74
N ALA A 296 -8.67 -3.54 3.41
CA ALA A 296 -7.80 -4.52 2.78
C ALA A 296 -6.32 -4.33 3.19
N VAL A 297 -5.87 -3.08 3.32
CA VAL A 297 -4.53 -2.76 3.83
C VAL A 297 -4.38 -3.22 5.29
N GLU A 298 -5.34 -2.86 6.16
CA GLU A 298 -5.34 -3.24 7.58
C GLU A 298 -5.39 -4.76 7.81
N THR A 299 -6.04 -5.52 6.92
CA THR A 299 -6.10 -6.98 7.00
C THR A 299 -4.93 -7.69 6.34
N SER A 300 -4.22 -7.03 5.42
CA SER A 300 -3.04 -7.62 4.79
C SER A 300 -1.86 -7.73 5.77
N ARG A 301 -0.82 -8.47 5.39
CA ARG A 301 0.48 -8.46 6.09
C ARG A 301 1.47 -7.46 5.48
N ALA A 302 1.10 -6.79 4.39
CA ALA A 302 2.00 -5.96 3.60
C ALA A 302 2.35 -4.63 4.28
N ILE A 303 3.60 -4.20 4.18
CA ILE A 303 4.03 -2.84 4.49
C ILE A 303 4.00 -2.04 3.18
N ILE A 304 3.32 -0.91 3.17
CA ILE A 304 3.13 -0.09 1.98
C ILE A 304 3.88 1.23 2.14
N TYR A 305 4.79 1.50 1.22
CA TYR A 305 5.41 2.82 1.05
C TYR A 305 4.77 3.49 -0.15
N THR A 306 4.25 4.70 0.03
CA THR A 306 3.68 5.47 -1.09
C THR A 306 4.70 6.47 -1.59
N VAL A 307 4.95 6.50 -2.90
CA VAL A 307 5.82 7.48 -3.54
C VAL A 307 4.97 8.26 -4.52
N ILE A 308 4.70 9.52 -4.24
CA ILE A 308 3.83 10.37 -5.06
C ILE A 308 4.71 11.14 -6.04
N PRO A 309 4.71 10.83 -7.35
CA PRO A 309 5.44 11.64 -8.32
C PRO A 309 4.76 13.01 -8.45
N GLY A 310 5.57 14.06 -8.52
CA GLY A 310 5.06 15.43 -8.54
C GLY A 310 5.24 16.14 -7.22
N PHE A 311 4.26 16.94 -6.85
CA PHE A 311 4.46 18.05 -5.92
C PHE A 311 3.81 17.77 -4.57
N GLN A 312 4.51 18.15 -3.49
CA GLN A 312 3.95 18.05 -2.13
C GLN A 312 3.09 19.27 -1.77
N LEU A 313 1.82 19.06 -1.40
CA LEU A 313 0.99 20.08 -0.75
C LEU A 313 0.83 19.88 0.76
N LEU A 314 0.92 18.63 1.22
CA LEU A 314 0.80 18.29 2.64
C LEU A 314 1.90 18.97 3.46
N GLY A 315 1.51 19.60 4.57
CA GLY A 315 2.44 20.29 5.48
C GLY A 315 2.82 21.72 5.07
N LEU A 316 2.36 22.21 3.91
CA LEU A 316 2.56 23.59 3.47
C LEU A 316 1.44 24.51 3.97
N SER A 317 1.72 25.81 4.07
CA SER A 317 0.68 26.84 4.27
C SER A 317 -0.20 26.97 3.03
N LEU A 318 -1.41 27.54 3.19
CA LEU A 318 -2.33 27.70 2.05
C LEU A 318 -1.74 28.54 0.90
N GLU A 319 -0.95 29.57 1.22
CA GLU A 319 -0.30 30.41 0.22
C GLU A 319 0.73 29.61 -0.60
N GLU A 320 1.58 28.85 0.08
CA GLU A 320 2.56 27.95 -0.55
C GLU A 320 1.86 26.86 -1.36
N GLN A 321 0.75 26.30 -0.87
CA GLN A 321 -0.03 25.30 -1.59
C GLN A 321 -0.57 25.85 -2.91
N ILE A 322 -1.17 27.06 -2.89
CA ILE A 322 -1.69 27.71 -4.09
C ILE A 322 -0.55 28.01 -5.07
N ALA A 323 0.58 28.53 -4.59
CA ALA A 323 1.74 28.82 -5.42
C ALA A 323 2.31 27.56 -6.09
N LYS A 324 2.42 26.46 -5.32
CA LYS A 324 2.97 25.20 -5.81
C LYS A 324 2.04 24.49 -6.79
N MET A 325 0.72 24.51 -6.53
CA MET A 325 -0.27 23.98 -7.47
C MET A 325 -0.24 24.75 -8.80
N LYS A 326 -0.11 26.09 -8.76
CA LYS A 326 0.06 26.91 -9.97
C LYS A 326 1.31 26.50 -10.76
N ALA A 327 2.44 26.38 -10.07
CA ALA A 327 3.71 26.02 -10.69
C ALA A 327 3.62 24.64 -11.37
N GLU A 328 2.98 23.65 -10.73
CA GLU A 328 2.80 22.34 -11.35
C GLU A 328 1.86 22.37 -12.56
N GLN A 329 0.75 23.13 -12.49
CA GLN A 329 -0.15 23.29 -13.65
C GLN A 329 0.62 23.84 -14.85
N GLU A 330 1.43 24.89 -14.64
CA GLU A 330 2.29 25.46 -15.69
C GLU A 330 3.31 24.44 -16.21
N ARG A 331 3.97 23.66 -15.33
CA ARG A 331 4.95 22.62 -15.68
C ARG A 331 4.32 21.48 -16.51
N THR A 332 3.15 21.03 -16.10
CA THR A 332 2.37 20.00 -16.80
C THR A 332 1.96 20.50 -18.18
N LEU A 333 1.43 21.73 -18.27
CA LEU A 333 1.08 22.36 -19.54
C LEU A 333 2.29 22.48 -20.47
N GLN A 334 3.45 22.91 -19.95
CA GLN A 334 4.69 22.97 -20.74
C GLN A 334 5.10 21.59 -21.25
N SER A 335 4.97 20.55 -20.43
CA SER A 335 5.32 19.17 -20.81
C SER A 335 4.43 18.65 -21.95
N TRP A 336 3.13 18.88 -21.87
CA TRP A 336 2.18 18.50 -22.92
C TRP A 336 2.39 19.31 -24.21
N ASN A 337 2.71 20.59 -24.08
CA ASN A 337 2.91 21.49 -25.23
C ASN A 337 4.34 21.45 -25.78
N ALA A 338 5.28 20.72 -25.14
CA ALA A 338 6.68 20.69 -25.53
C ALA A 338 6.92 20.27 -27.00
N ARG A 339 5.93 19.59 -27.59
CA ARG A 339 5.94 19.06 -28.94
C ARG A 339 5.17 19.91 -29.97
N LEU A 340 4.58 21.04 -29.54
CA LEU A 340 3.91 21.99 -30.43
C LEU A 340 4.91 23.04 -30.97
N PRO A 341 4.63 23.69 -32.13
CA PRO A 341 5.41 24.84 -32.57
C PRO A 341 5.41 25.99 -31.56
N ASP A 342 6.50 26.75 -31.47
CA ASP A 342 6.74 27.75 -30.42
C ASP A 342 5.63 28.80 -30.25
N HIS A 343 5.00 29.24 -31.33
CA HIS A 343 3.91 30.22 -31.27
C HIS A 343 2.66 29.64 -30.58
N PHE A 344 2.29 28.38 -30.87
CA PHE A 344 1.21 27.69 -30.16
C PHE A 344 1.53 27.50 -28.69
N ARG A 345 2.79 27.17 -28.35
CA ARG A 345 3.24 27.03 -26.96
C ARG A 345 3.04 28.31 -26.16
N THR A 346 3.46 29.43 -26.74
CA THR A 346 3.35 30.76 -26.12
C THR A 346 1.90 31.16 -25.90
N ASP A 347 1.04 30.94 -26.89
CA ASP A 347 -0.38 31.26 -26.80
C ASP A 347 -1.11 30.43 -25.72
N VAL A 348 -0.81 29.13 -25.61
CA VAL A 348 -1.43 28.27 -24.58
C VAL A 348 -0.99 28.70 -23.18
N LEU A 349 0.30 28.96 -22.97
CA LEU A 349 0.79 29.42 -21.67
C LEU A 349 0.17 30.76 -21.26
N LYS A 350 0.06 31.70 -22.21
CA LYS A 350 -0.58 32.99 -21.96
C LYS A 350 -2.06 32.82 -21.56
N ARG A 351 -2.81 31.98 -22.27
CA ARG A 351 -4.22 31.70 -21.94
C ARG A 351 -4.38 31.11 -20.54
N GLU A 352 -3.47 30.22 -20.14
CA GLU A 352 -3.52 29.60 -18.83
C GLU A 352 -3.13 30.58 -17.71
N GLN A 353 -2.18 31.48 -17.96
CA GLN A 353 -1.87 32.60 -17.07
C GLN A 353 -3.06 33.56 -16.92
N ASP A 354 -3.71 33.92 -18.03
CA ASP A 354 -4.91 34.77 -18.04
C ASP A 354 -6.08 34.09 -17.30
N ARG A 355 -6.27 32.78 -17.51
CA ARG A 355 -7.25 31.97 -16.77
C ARG A 355 -6.96 32.02 -15.28
N TRP A 356 -5.72 31.70 -14.86
CA TRP A 356 -5.33 31.69 -13.45
C TRP A 356 -5.55 33.06 -12.79
N ALA A 357 -5.18 34.15 -13.45
CA ALA A 357 -5.37 35.52 -12.97
C ALA A 357 -6.85 35.83 -12.69
N ARG A 358 -7.75 35.25 -13.48
CA ARG A 358 -9.21 35.42 -13.38
C ARG A 358 -9.90 34.39 -12.49
N THR A 359 -9.23 33.29 -12.12
CA THR A 359 -9.74 32.30 -11.16
C THR A 359 -9.83 32.93 -9.76
N PRO A 360 -11.02 33.00 -9.14
CA PRO A 360 -11.18 33.56 -7.80
C PRO A 360 -10.41 32.77 -6.73
N PRO A 361 -9.99 33.41 -5.62
CA PRO A 361 -9.29 32.73 -4.53
C PRO A 361 -10.02 31.50 -3.98
N GLU A 362 -11.34 31.53 -3.87
CA GLU A 362 -12.18 30.42 -3.42
C GLU A 362 -12.15 29.21 -4.36
N ALA A 363 -12.08 29.44 -5.68
CA ALA A 363 -11.94 28.37 -6.66
C ALA A 363 -10.55 27.73 -6.57
N ARG A 364 -9.49 28.55 -6.40
CA ARG A 364 -8.13 28.04 -6.17
C ARG A 364 -8.04 27.22 -4.88
N ARG A 365 -8.68 27.69 -3.80
CA ARG A 365 -8.75 26.97 -2.52
C ARG A 365 -9.50 25.65 -2.65
N TYR A 366 -10.58 25.63 -3.44
CA TYR A 366 -11.33 24.41 -3.73
C TYR A 366 -10.44 23.38 -4.44
N GLU A 367 -9.72 23.77 -5.50
CA GLU A 367 -8.80 22.89 -6.23
C GLU A 367 -7.68 22.34 -5.33
N VAL A 368 -7.02 23.21 -4.55
CA VAL A 368 -6.01 22.80 -3.55
C VAL A 368 -6.61 21.80 -2.56
N GLY A 369 -7.83 22.05 -2.09
CA GLY A 369 -8.52 21.19 -1.12
C GLY A 369 -8.81 19.80 -1.68
N GLU A 370 -9.16 19.67 -2.96
CA GLU A 370 -9.37 18.37 -3.59
C GLU A 370 -8.05 17.59 -3.71
N GLU A 371 -6.97 18.24 -4.15
CA GLU A 371 -5.65 17.61 -4.26
C GLU A 371 -5.09 17.16 -2.91
N ILE A 372 -5.24 17.98 -1.86
CA ILE A 372 -4.83 17.61 -0.50
C ILE A 372 -5.55 16.35 -0.02
N LYS A 373 -6.84 16.17 -0.35
CA LYS A 373 -7.58 14.97 0.03
C LYS A 373 -6.99 13.72 -0.64
N VAL A 374 -6.57 13.82 -1.90
CA VAL A 374 -5.92 12.72 -2.63
C VAL A 374 -4.55 12.39 -2.04
N GLN A 375 -3.70 13.40 -1.80
CA GLN A 375 -2.40 13.17 -1.15
C GLN A 375 -2.56 12.59 0.25
N ALA A 376 -3.54 13.07 1.02
CA ALA A 376 -3.86 12.55 2.33
C ALA A 376 -4.36 11.10 2.26
N SER A 377 -5.16 10.72 1.26
CA SER A 377 -5.66 9.35 1.15
C SER A 377 -4.56 8.35 0.86
N LEU A 378 -3.59 8.72 0.04
CA LEU A 378 -2.36 7.95 -0.20
C LEU A 378 -1.49 7.87 1.06
N ALA A 379 -1.35 8.98 1.80
CA ALA A 379 -0.64 8.98 3.09
C ALA A 379 -1.25 8.03 4.12
N VAL A 380 -2.58 7.96 4.17
CA VAL A 380 -3.29 7.00 5.03
C VAL A 380 -3.00 5.56 4.63
N VAL A 381 -2.98 5.21 3.33
CA VAL A 381 -2.62 3.85 2.86
C VAL A 381 -1.27 3.42 3.43
N ALA A 382 -0.23 4.26 3.28
CA ALA A 382 1.09 3.95 3.79
C ALA A 382 1.08 3.85 5.32
N THR A 383 0.50 4.84 6.00
CA THR A 383 0.52 4.95 7.47
C THR A 383 -0.15 3.76 8.16
N ILE A 384 -1.34 3.33 7.71
CA ILE A 384 -2.07 2.23 8.36
C ILE A 384 -1.41 0.87 8.14
N SER A 385 -0.64 0.72 7.06
CA SER A 385 0.19 -0.47 6.82
C SER A 385 1.47 -0.48 7.67
N GLY A 386 1.83 0.66 8.27
CA GLY A 386 3.05 0.89 9.02
C GLY A 386 4.19 1.53 8.22
N GLY A 387 4.03 1.79 6.91
CA GLY A 387 4.99 2.51 6.08
C GLY A 387 4.83 4.03 6.12
N TRP A 388 5.40 4.72 5.14
CA TRP A 388 5.36 6.18 5.03
C TRP A 388 5.28 6.65 3.57
N THR A 389 5.03 7.95 3.39
CA THR A 389 4.86 8.58 2.08
C THR A 389 6.01 9.53 1.76
N ALA A 390 6.50 9.48 0.53
CA ALA A 390 7.43 10.46 -0.04
C ALA A 390 6.81 11.13 -1.28
N PHE A 391 7.35 12.31 -1.61
CA PHE A 391 7.09 13.00 -2.85
C PHE A 391 8.34 12.95 -3.72
N LEU A 392 8.17 12.49 -4.97
CA LEU A 392 9.21 12.44 -5.99
C LEU A 392 8.97 13.60 -6.96
N GLU A 393 9.40 14.80 -6.58
CA GLU A 393 9.21 16.01 -7.39
C GLU A 393 10.22 16.06 -8.53
N GLU A 394 11.45 15.62 -8.24
CA GLU A 394 12.59 15.62 -9.15
C GLU A 394 13.29 14.25 -9.22
N PRO A 395 13.84 13.86 -10.37
CA PRO A 395 14.54 12.57 -10.52
C PRO A 395 15.69 12.35 -9.54
N SER A 396 16.36 13.41 -9.11
CA SER A 396 17.49 13.38 -8.20
C SER A 396 17.12 12.89 -6.80
N GLN A 397 15.86 13.02 -6.38
CA GLN A 397 15.38 12.59 -5.07
C GLN A 397 15.17 11.07 -4.97
N ALA A 398 15.06 10.37 -6.10
CA ALA A 398 14.72 8.95 -6.12
C ALA A 398 15.75 8.07 -5.40
N ASP A 399 17.05 8.35 -5.55
CA ASP A 399 18.09 7.55 -4.89
C ASP A 399 17.96 7.64 -3.36
N GLU A 400 17.74 8.82 -2.81
CA GLU A 400 17.53 9.04 -1.38
C GLU A 400 16.27 8.33 -0.88
N ILE A 401 15.13 8.54 -1.56
CA ILE A 401 13.83 7.96 -1.18
C ILE A 401 13.91 6.43 -1.12
N TYR A 402 14.40 5.77 -2.17
CA TYR A 402 14.44 4.30 -2.18
C TYR A 402 15.54 3.74 -1.28
N SER A 403 16.68 4.43 -1.13
CA SER A 403 17.69 4.03 -0.14
C SER A 403 17.11 4.04 1.26
N ARG A 404 16.31 5.06 1.59
CA ARG A 404 15.60 5.14 2.87
C ARG A 404 14.59 4.00 3.01
N ILE A 405 13.76 3.72 1.99
CA ILE A 405 12.80 2.61 2.03
C ILE A 405 13.51 1.28 2.33
N PHE A 406 14.59 0.95 1.61
CA PHE A 406 15.33 -0.29 1.84
C PHE A 406 16.07 -0.33 3.17
N SER A 407 16.62 0.81 3.62
CA SER A 407 17.20 0.94 4.95
C SER A 407 16.14 0.66 6.03
N ASP A 408 14.96 1.27 5.93
CA ASP A 408 13.88 1.11 6.89
C ASP A 408 13.34 -0.30 6.91
N ILE A 409 13.17 -0.93 5.73
CA ILE A 409 12.79 -2.34 5.63
C ILE A 409 13.75 -3.22 6.42
N ASN A 410 15.06 -2.99 6.31
CA ASN A 410 16.11 -3.75 7.00
C ASN A 410 16.25 -3.42 8.48
N ARG A 411 15.62 -2.35 8.97
CA ARG A 411 15.79 -1.83 10.33
C ARG A 411 14.55 -1.98 11.21
N ARG A 412 13.51 -2.62 10.68
CA ARG A 412 12.29 -2.94 11.41
C ARG A 412 12.55 -4.05 12.43
N TYR A 413 11.86 -3.98 13.55
CA TYR A 413 11.75 -5.06 14.53
C TYR A 413 10.48 -5.85 14.26
N VAL A 414 10.53 -7.17 14.42
CA VAL A 414 9.34 -8.00 14.41
C VAL A 414 8.95 -8.28 15.85
N VAL A 415 7.82 -7.74 16.28
CA VAL A 415 7.28 -7.92 17.63
C VAL A 415 6.01 -8.76 17.52
N GLY A 416 6.00 -9.93 18.14
CA GLY A 416 4.85 -10.83 18.16
C GLY A 416 4.36 -11.13 19.57
N TYR A 417 3.05 -11.28 19.73
CA TYR A 417 2.42 -11.64 21.00
C TYR A 417 1.19 -12.52 20.79
N TYR A 418 0.81 -13.27 21.81
CA TYR A 418 -0.43 -14.03 21.83
C TYR A 418 -1.50 -13.20 22.56
N PRO A 419 -2.58 -12.76 21.89
CA PRO A 419 -3.61 -11.94 22.51
C PRO A 419 -4.20 -12.63 23.75
N THR A 420 -4.37 -11.87 24.82
CA THR A 420 -5.15 -12.31 25.99
C THR A 420 -6.64 -12.44 25.65
N ASN A 421 -7.14 -11.67 24.68
CA ASN A 421 -8.50 -11.81 24.17
C ASN A 421 -8.54 -12.92 23.10
N LYS A 422 -9.26 -14.02 23.38
CA LYS A 422 -9.37 -15.18 22.48
C LYS A 422 -10.62 -15.19 21.60
N GLU A 423 -11.44 -14.14 21.62
CA GLU A 423 -12.66 -14.09 20.79
C GLU A 423 -12.35 -14.01 19.30
N HIS A 424 -12.88 -14.96 18.51
CA HIS A 424 -12.79 -14.99 17.05
C HIS A 424 -14.01 -14.30 16.42
N ASN A 425 -14.23 -13.04 16.79
CA ASN A 425 -15.44 -12.30 16.44
C ASN A 425 -15.28 -11.42 15.19
N GLY A 426 -14.15 -11.50 14.47
CA GLY A 426 -13.88 -10.66 13.30
C GLY A 426 -13.76 -9.16 13.60
N LYS A 427 -13.74 -8.74 14.88
CA LYS A 427 -13.72 -7.32 15.25
C LYS A 427 -12.31 -6.75 15.19
N ARG A 428 -12.24 -5.47 14.83
CA ARG A 428 -11.00 -4.69 14.84
C ARG A 428 -10.52 -4.47 16.28
N ARG A 429 -9.27 -4.77 16.55
CA ARG A 429 -8.58 -4.56 17.84
C ARG A 429 -7.48 -3.53 17.65
N LYS A 430 -7.31 -2.61 18.61
CA LYS A 430 -6.29 -1.57 18.56
C LYS A 430 -5.01 -2.08 19.22
N ILE A 431 -3.87 -1.76 18.61
CA ILE A 431 -2.55 -2.06 19.16
C ILE A 431 -1.75 -0.78 19.35
N SER A 432 -1.09 -0.65 20.51
CA SER A 432 -0.01 0.30 20.75
C SER A 432 1.27 -0.48 21.01
N ILE A 433 2.36 -0.05 20.37
CA ILE A 433 3.70 -0.57 20.62
C ILE A 433 4.57 0.64 20.93
N GLU A 434 5.20 0.61 22.09
CA GLU A 434 6.00 1.70 22.65
C GLU A 434 7.36 1.16 23.12
N VAL A 435 8.33 2.06 23.30
CA VAL A 435 9.65 1.71 23.85
C VAL A 435 9.76 2.20 25.28
N ARG A 436 10.00 1.28 26.20
CA ARG A 436 10.09 1.52 27.65
C ARG A 436 11.17 2.55 27.95
N GLY A 437 10.81 3.59 28.70
CA GLY A 437 11.75 4.65 29.09
C GLY A 437 12.10 5.63 27.99
N HIS A 438 11.51 5.50 26.78
CA HIS A 438 11.81 6.34 25.62
C HIS A 438 10.53 6.91 24.99
N PRO A 439 9.79 7.81 25.68
CA PRO A 439 8.59 8.46 25.12
C PRO A 439 8.90 9.38 23.93
N GLU A 440 10.16 9.75 23.73
CA GLU A 440 10.64 10.53 22.59
C GLU A 440 10.76 9.71 21.29
N TYR A 441 10.74 8.39 21.37
CA TYR A 441 10.84 7.53 20.19
C TYR A 441 9.49 7.40 19.48
N LEU A 442 9.52 7.56 18.16
CA LEU A 442 8.37 7.32 17.30
C LEU A 442 8.38 5.86 16.83
N VAL A 443 7.36 5.10 17.22
CA VAL A 443 7.15 3.72 16.74
C VAL A 443 6.17 3.70 15.57
N MET A 444 6.69 3.46 14.39
CA MET A 444 5.94 3.30 13.15
C MET A 444 5.62 1.82 12.91
N GLY A 445 4.35 1.50 12.73
CA GLY A 445 3.85 0.15 12.54
C GLY A 445 2.33 0.15 12.52
N ARG A 446 1.73 -1.02 12.32
CA ARG A 446 0.27 -1.17 12.37
C ARG A 446 -0.26 -0.71 13.73
N LYS A 447 -1.42 -0.04 13.72
CA LYS A 447 -2.10 0.46 14.92
C LYS A 447 -3.35 -0.35 15.29
N SER A 448 -3.64 -1.37 14.49
CA SER A 448 -4.75 -2.30 14.70
C SER A 448 -4.62 -3.52 13.80
N TYR A 449 -5.40 -4.54 14.12
CA TYR A 449 -5.64 -5.69 13.27
C TYR A 449 -7.08 -6.16 13.45
N TYR A 450 -7.55 -7.07 12.61
CA TYR A 450 -8.85 -7.72 12.77
C TYR A 450 -8.66 -9.10 13.41
N ALA A 451 -9.42 -9.41 14.45
CA ALA A 451 -9.43 -10.76 15.01
C ALA A 451 -9.88 -11.78 13.95
N PRO A 452 -9.45 -13.05 14.04
CA PRO A 452 -10.04 -14.11 13.23
C PRO A 452 -11.57 -14.10 13.36
N ALA A 453 -12.28 -14.52 12.31
CA ALA A 453 -13.71 -14.76 12.37
C ALA A 453 -13.95 -16.26 12.60
N GLU A 454 -14.97 -16.62 13.38
CA GLU A 454 -15.48 -17.99 13.41
C GLU A 454 -15.81 -18.44 11.98
N GLN A 455 -15.20 -19.56 11.56
CA GLN A 455 -15.40 -20.15 10.23
C GLN A 455 -16.75 -20.85 10.14
#